data_AF-A0A2E4VB48-F1
#
_entry.id   AF-A0A2E4VB48-F1
#
_cell.length_a   1.000
_cell.length_b   1.000
_cell.length_c   1.000
_cell.angle_alpha   90.00
_cell.angle_beta   90.00
_cell.angle_gamma   90.00
#
_symmetry.space_group_name_H-M   'P 1'
#
loop_
_entity.id
_entity.type
_entity.pdbx_description
1 polymer ?
#
loop_
_entity_poly.entity_id
_entity_poly.type
_entity_poly.pdbx_seq_one_letter_code
_entity_poly.pdbx_strand_id
1 'polypeptide(L)'
;MKCRFSLLLPILVLCVTNHGGLINAQQDQGVGEIIQLTPIIGFIISSDENRQYNFFPSNEGFVSAEIVKIGNQYQLHMTTIVDGKRLRQIQALTAETLDQLRRKATENTANQSKQINIDRTAGEKREGRLVLNLNSLGYGLWLYGIGLSNALELEDGVDFGTVLLVGGGAYVGSLFATRNFDLGYGRSKSLRWSAYAGTLYGLLSLSFFDSDRTQFAFIPSMVLTPIGGYTGYKLTAHRWFNKGETDLLAAGSLAGIFYGWAIPYLVTNQDFFSDEEYIDQDRLKSCQEEKVSIDYSSSPEEFQLQQQERNCMEEAKRDRGTVNKLYSFSMMMSIPTSVYLTSRLIPSRDISQGRAQLLSTGGIVGILYGFGLTTIVLGDEIDDMGRIYTLSAAVGLPIGYYLAERLTRQESYSRLRSVLIAVGGIAGAFIGAAPLAMAEVDNPRFFSATLITTSAIGLWLGHKTTGQSISDSSRLFQSDRFSIQLASMDQIVTFGLAAWQKAIKLDSRNQQLNLVKINLVRGQF
;
A
#
# COMPACT_ATOMS: atom_id res chain seq x y z
N MET A 1 29.52 -15.70 23.57
CA MET A 1 28.59 -16.78 23.17
C MET A 1 28.62 -16.90 21.65
N LYS A 2 28.90 -18.10 21.11
CA LYS A 2 28.97 -18.36 19.66
C LYS A 2 27.55 -18.44 19.09
N CYS A 3 27.12 -17.45 18.31
CA CYS A 3 25.88 -17.52 17.53
C CYS A 3 26.02 -18.61 16.47
N ARG A 4 25.37 -19.76 16.70
CA ARG A 4 25.10 -20.72 15.64
C ARG A 4 23.94 -20.19 14.82
N PHE A 5 24.25 -19.67 13.64
CA PHE A 5 23.29 -19.46 12.55
C PHE A 5 22.75 -20.84 12.15
N SER A 6 21.62 -21.25 12.73
CA SER A 6 20.83 -22.36 12.22
C SER A 6 19.71 -21.77 11.38
N LEU A 7 19.97 -21.69 10.08
CA LEU A 7 19.04 -21.29 9.05
C LEU A 7 18.02 -22.44 8.86
N LEU A 8 17.00 -22.49 9.71
CA LEU A 8 15.83 -23.35 9.52
C LEU A 8 14.66 -22.51 9.04
N LEU A 9 14.54 -22.46 7.72
CA LEU A 9 13.34 -22.09 6.99
C LEU A 9 12.20 -23.05 7.41
N PRO A 10 11.03 -22.59 7.88
CA PRO A 10 9.83 -23.40 7.79
C PRO A 10 9.20 -23.13 6.42
N ILE A 11 9.44 -24.07 5.50
CA ILE A 11 8.57 -24.31 4.36
C ILE A 11 7.23 -24.76 4.95
N LEU A 12 6.29 -23.83 5.10
CA LEU A 12 4.90 -24.18 5.45
C LEU A 12 4.12 -24.35 4.13
N VAL A 13 4.21 -25.56 3.62
CA VAL A 13 3.36 -26.10 2.56
C VAL A 13 1.92 -26.09 3.07
N LEU A 14 1.03 -25.53 2.26
CA LEU A 14 -0.43 -25.66 2.36
C LEU A 14 -0.83 -27.14 2.41
N CYS A 15 -1.04 -27.68 3.60
CA CYS A 15 -1.85 -28.88 3.81
C CYS A 15 -3.30 -28.42 4.06
N VAL A 16 -4.07 -28.31 2.99
CA VAL A 16 -5.53 -28.25 3.08
C VAL A 16 -6.01 -29.67 3.38
N THR A 17 -6.33 -29.93 4.65
CA THR A 17 -6.96 -31.19 5.07
C THR A 17 -8.38 -31.26 4.49
N ASN A 18 -8.55 -32.23 3.61
CA ASN A 18 -9.81 -32.67 3.05
C ASN A 18 -10.59 -33.43 4.15
N HIS A 19 -11.72 -32.90 4.60
CA HIS A 19 -12.70 -33.67 5.39
C HIS A 19 -14.05 -33.61 4.69
N GLY A 20 -14.40 -34.77 4.13
CA GLY A 20 -15.64 -35.03 3.41
C GLY A 20 -16.80 -35.29 4.35
N GLY A 21 -17.96 -34.78 3.94
CA GLY A 21 -19.26 -35.10 4.49
C GLY A 21 -20.30 -35.00 3.37
N LEU A 22 -20.61 -36.15 2.77
CA LEU A 22 -21.85 -36.54 2.10
C LEU A 22 -22.63 -35.46 1.31
N ILE A 23 -22.31 -35.31 0.03
CA ILE A 23 -23.30 -34.93 -1.00
C ILE A 23 -23.09 -35.83 -2.23
N ASN A 24 -24.23 -36.29 -2.75
CA ASN A 24 -24.46 -37.26 -3.81
C ASN A 24 -23.50 -37.23 -5.01
N ALA A 25 -23.31 -38.43 -5.58
CA ALA A 25 -22.61 -38.76 -6.82
C ALA A 25 -22.65 -37.66 -7.89
N GLN A 26 -21.62 -36.80 -7.86
CA GLN A 26 -21.29 -35.91 -8.96
C GLN A 26 -20.11 -36.55 -9.68
N GLN A 27 -20.43 -37.08 -10.86
CA GLN A 27 -19.53 -37.64 -11.87
C GLN A 27 -18.19 -36.92 -11.87
N ASP A 28 -17.10 -37.70 -11.80
CA ASP A 28 -15.70 -37.28 -11.75
C ASP A 28 -15.38 -36.36 -12.94
N GLN A 29 -15.67 -35.06 -12.78
CA GLN A 29 -15.37 -34.04 -13.77
C GLN A 29 -13.87 -33.77 -13.66
N GLY A 30 -13.10 -34.42 -14.53
CA GLY A 30 -11.67 -34.21 -14.65
C GLY A 30 -11.33 -32.72 -14.57
N VAL A 31 -10.35 -32.39 -13.72
CA VAL A 31 -9.93 -31.01 -13.44
C VAL A 31 -9.66 -30.28 -14.75
N GLY A 32 -10.51 -29.30 -15.07
CA GLY A 32 -10.40 -28.53 -16.30
C GLY A 32 -9.23 -27.53 -16.25
N GLU A 33 -8.36 -27.55 -17.25
CA GLU A 33 -7.26 -26.59 -17.40
C GLU A 33 -7.73 -25.38 -18.19
N ILE A 34 -7.61 -24.16 -17.66
CA ILE A 34 -7.93 -22.94 -18.39
C ILE A 34 -6.78 -22.61 -19.34
N ILE A 35 -7.08 -22.48 -20.62
CA ILE A 35 -6.10 -22.29 -21.68
C ILE A 35 -6.06 -20.83 -22.12
N GLN A 36 -4.84 -20.31 -22.22
CA GLN A 36 -4.58 -18.99 -22.77
C GLN A 36 -4.78 -18.97 -24.29
N LEU A 37 -5.46 -17.92 -24.79
CA LEU A 37 -5.72 -17.74 -26.22
C LEU A 37 -4.45 -17.30 -26.96
N THR A 38 -3.82 -16.23 -26.49
CA THR A 38 -2.53 -15.71 -27.00
C THR A 38 -1.71 -15.14 -25.83
N PRO A 39 -0.40 -14.89 -25.96
CA PRO A 39 0.37 -14.24 -24.89
C PRO A 39 -0.19 -12.88 -24.44
N ILE A 40 -0.97 -12.21 -25.29
CA ILE A 40 -1.52 -10.88 -25.06
C ILE A 40 -2.93 -10.95 -24.47
N ILE A 41 -3.79 -11.83 -25.00
CA ILE A 41 -5.15 -12.07 -24.50
C ILE A 41 -5.05 -13.19 -23.47
N GLY A 42 -5.27 -12.85 -22.19
CA GLY A 42 -5.08 -13.75 -21.06
C GLY A 42 -6.00 -14.98 -21.07
N PHE A 43 -6.20 -15.56 -19.90
CA PHE A 43 -7.03 -16.76 -19.72
C PHE A 43 -8.55 -16.50 -19.84
N ILE A 44 -8.97 -15.23 -19.70
CA ILE A 44 -10.37 -14.80 -19.75
C ILE A 44 -10.45 -13.65 -20.74
N ILE A 45 -11.33 -13.77 -21.73
CA ILE A 45 -11.71 -12.73 -22.68
C ILE A 45 -12.79 -11.87 -22.01
N SER A 46 -12.44 -10.65 -21.62
CA SER A 46 -13.35 -9.67 -21.01
C SER A 46 -14.31 -9.02 -22.03
N SER A 47 -15.34 -8.33 -21.53
CA SER A 47 -16.28 -7.58 -22.39
C SER A 47 -15.58 -6.50 -23.22
N ASP A 48 -14.59 -5.83 -22.65
CA ASP A 48 -13.76 -4.84 -23.33
C ASP A 48 -12.92 -5.50 -24.43
N GLU A 49 -12.26 -6.62 -24.16
CA GLU A 49 -11.51 -7.38 -25.17
C GLU A 49 -12.42 -7.93 -26.27
N ASN A 50 -13.62 -8.39 -25.91
CA ASN A 50 -14.59 -8.85 -26.91
C ASN A 50 -15.06 -7.71 -27.81
N ARG A 51 -15.36 -6.53 -27.26
CA ARG A 51 -15.70 -5.34 -28.07
C ARG A 51 -14.52 -4.88 -28.90
N GLN A 52 -13.31 -4.93 -28.32
CA GLN A 52 -12.09 -4.50 -28.97
C GLN A 52 -11.73 -5.40 -30.15
N TYR A 53 -11.66 -6.71 -29.93
CA TYR A 53 -11.22 -7.69 -30.94
C TYR A 53 -12.35 -8.35 -31.71
N ASN A 54 -13.60 -8.01 -31.38
CA ASN A 54 -14.79 -8.53 -32.02
C ASN A 54 -14.82 -10.07 -32.09
N PHE A 55 -14.53 -10.74 -30.97
CA PHE A 55 -14.48 -12.21 -30.92
C PHE A 55 -15.86 -12.82 -31.10
N PHE A 56 -16.85 -12.29 -30.39
CA PHE A 56 -18.21 -12.78 -30.28
C PHE A 56 -19.21 -11.63 -30.54
N PRO A 57 -19.31 -11.13 -31.79
CA PRO A 57 -20.19 -10.01 -32.16
C PRO A 57 -21.67 -10.27 -31.89
N SER A 58 -22.10 -11.52 -32.01
CA SER A 58 -23.50 -11.93 -31.97
C SER A 58 -24.07 -12.06 -30.56
N ASN A 59 -23.25 -11.92 -29.51
CA ASN A 59 -23.67 -12.18 -28.15
C ASN A 59 -23.95 -10.87 -27.42
N GLU A 60 -25.19 -10.42 -27.52
CA GLU A 60 -25.69 -9.30 -26.73
C GLU A 60 -25.55 -9.60 -25.23
N GLY A 61 -25.12 -8.61 -24.46
CA GLY A 61 -24.87 -8.77 -23.03
C GLY A 61 -23.61 -9.60 -22.69
N PHE A 62 -22.66 -9.77 -23.60
CA PHE A 62 -21.40 -10.46 -23.31
C PHE A 62 -20.67 -9.86 -22.10
N VAL A 63 -20.31 -10.72 -21.13
CA VAL A 63 -19.55 -10.35 -19.93
C VAL A 63 -18.13 -10.87 -20.03
N SER A 64 -17.97 -12.17 -20.24
CA SER A 64 -16.66 -12.81 -20.29
C SER A 64 -16.73 -14.15 -21.03
N ALA A 65 -15.59 -14.61 -21.55
CA ALA A 65 -15.45 -15.98 -22.00
C ALA A 65 -14.09 -16.56 -21.62
N GLU A 66 -14.05 -17.84 -21.29
CA GLU A 66 -12.82 -18.58 -20.99
C GLU A 66 -12.84 -19.91 -21.74
N ILE A 67 -11.65 -20.42 -22.07
CA ILE A 67 -11.52 -21.71 -22.75
C ILE A 67 -10.94 -22.71 -21.75
N VAL A 68 -11.68 -23.78 -21.50
CA VAL A 68 -11.32 -24.84 -20.57
C VAL A 68 -11.07 -26.12 -21.35
N LYS A 69 -9.96 -26.80 -21.06
CA LYS A 69 -9.66 -28.13 -21.57
C LYS A 69 -10.00 -29.17 -20.52
N ILE A 70 -10.91 -30.08 -20.86
CA ILE A 70 -11.33 -31.19 -20.02
C ILE A 70 -10.98 -32.47 -20.78
N GLY A 71 -9.92 -33.16 -20.34
CA GLY A 71 -9.34 -34.27 -21.08
C GLY A 71 -8.82 -33.81 -22.46
N ASN A 72 -9.35 -34.42 -23.53
CA ASN A 72 -8.99 -34.07 -24.92
C ASN A 72 -10.00 -33.14 -25.60
N GLN A 73 -10.97 -32.61 -24.86
CA GLN A 73 -12.00 -31.72 -25.40
C GLN A 73 -11.76 -30.29 -24.90
N TYR A 74 -12.04 -29.32 -25.77
CA TYR A 74 -12.03 -27.91 -25.42
C TYR A 74 -13.48 -27.44 -25.25
N GLN A 75 -13.71 -26.57 -24.29
CA GLN A 75 -15.01 -25.96 -24.03
C GLN A 75 -14.84 -24.46 -23.87
N LEU A 76 -15.66 -23.67 -24.54
CA LEU A 76 -15.79 -22.24 -24.32
C LEU A 76 -16.90 -22.02 -23.31
N HIS A 77 -16.52 -21.49 -22.16
CA HIS A 77 -17.44 -21.08 -21.11
C HIS A 77 -17.67 -19.59 -21.27
N MET A 78 -18.82 -19.23 -21.83
CA MET A 78 -19.18 -17.85 -22.08
C MET A 78 -20.25 -17.40 -21.08
N THR A 79 -20.07 -16.23 -20.50
CA THR A 79 -21.03 -15.60 -19.60
C THR A 79 -21.66 -14.40 -20.30
N THR A 80 -22.98 -14.39 -20.41
CA THR A 80 -23.77 -13.29 -20.94
C THR A 80 -24.80 -12.82 -19.90
N ILE A 81 -25.29 -11.59 -20.03
CA ILE A 81 -26.42 -11.07 -19.27
C ILE A 81 -27.63 -11.03 -20.19
N VAL A 82 -28.64 -11.82 -19.87
CA VAL A 82 -29.94 -11.84 -20.56
C VAL A 82 -31.01 -11.54 -19.51
N ASP A 83 -31.82 -10.51 -19.75
CA ASP A 83 -32.85 -10.03 -18.82
C ASP A 83 -32.34 -9.73 -17.40
N GLY A 84 -31.13 -9.14 -17.32
CA GLY A 84 -30.48 -8.82 -16.05
C GLY A 84 -29.93 -10.02 -15.27
N LYS A 85 -30.10 -11.25 -15.78
CA LYS A 85 -29.54 -12.47 -15.19
C LYS A 85 -28.30 -12.93 -15.95
N ARG A 86 -27.30 -13.41 -15.20
CA ARG A 86 -26.09 -14.00 -15.78
C ARG A 86 -26.36 -15.43 -16.21
N LEU A 87 -26.20 -15.71 -17.49
CA LEU A 87 -26.28 -17.04 -18.06
C LEU A 87 -24.87 -17.47 -18.49
N ARG A 88 -24.47 -18.67 -18.06
CA ARG A 88 -23.22 -19.29 -18.49
C ARG A 88 -23.56 -20.33 -19.56
N GLN A 89 -23.16 -20.05 -20.79
CA GLN A 89 -23.26 -20.95 -21.93
C GLN A 89 -21.95 -21.73 -22.07
N ILE A 90 -22.06 -23.05 -22.11
CA ILE A 90 -20.92 -23.94 -22.37
C ILE A 90 -21.05 -24.44 -23.80
N GLN A 91 -20.06 -24.16 -24.63
CA GLN A 91 -20.01 -24.60 -26.01
C GLN A 91 -18.77 -25.47 -26.22
N ALA A 92 -18.94 -26.69 -26.75
CA ALA A 92 -17.80 -27.51 -27.13
C ALA A 92 -17.03 -26.86 -28.29
N LEU A 93 -15.70 -26.78 -28.16
CA LEU A 93 -14.79 -26.36 -29.22
C LEU A 93 -14.05 -27.56 -29.78
N THR A 94 -13.95 -27.59 -31.10
CA THR A 94 -12.95 -28.44 -31.77
C THR A 94 -11.59 -27.75 -31.71
N ALA A 95 -10.51 -28.53 -31.84
CA ALA A 95 -9.15 -28.00 -31.90
C ALA A 95 -8.99 -27.00 -33.06
N GLU A 96 -9.67 -27.24 -34.18
CA GLU A 96 -9.65 -26.35 -35.34
C GLU A 96 -10.33 -25.01 -35.06
N THR A 97 -11.49 -24.99 -34.37
CA THR A 97 -12.14 -23.73 -33.98
C THR A 97 -11.29 -22.94 -32.98
N LEU A 98 -10.60 -23.63 -32.08
CA LEU A 98 -9.66 -23.00 -31.16
C LEU A 98 -8.50 -22.33 -31.91
N ASP A 99 -7.90 -23.03 -32.87
CA ASP A 99 -6.81 -22.46 -33.68
C ASP A 99 -7.27 -21.29 -34.54
N GLN A 100 -8.50 -21.32 -35.07
CA GLN A 100 -9.09 -20.18 -35.77
C GLN A 100 -9.28 -18.98 -34.83
N LEU A 101 -9.76 -19.20 -33.61
CA LEU A 101 -9.87 -18.17 -32.58
C LEU A 101 -8.50 -17.57 -32.24
N ARG A 102 -7.46 -18.40 -32.11
CA ARG A 102 -6.08 -17.95 -31.87
C ARG A 102 -5.51 -17.14 -33.03
N ARG A 103 -5.76 -17.56 -34.27
CA ARG A 103 -5.33 -16.80 -35.47
C ARG A 103 -6.06 -15.47 -35.54
N LYS A 104 -7.38 -15.46 -35.41
CA LYS A 104 -8.20 -14.23 -35.38
C LYS A 104 -7.74 -13.29 -34.27
N ALA A 105 -7.43 -13.82 -33.09
CA ALA A 105 -6.86 -13.06 -31.99
C ALA A 105 -5.51 -12.45 -32.38
N THR A 106 -4.59 -13.26 -32.92
CA THR A 106 -3.26 -12.80 -33.31
C THR A 106 -3.32 -11.74 -34.42
N GLU A 107 -4.17 -11.92 -35.43
CA GLU A 107 -4.37 -10.98 -36.53
C GLU A 107 -5.02 -9.67 -36.07
N ASN A 108 -6.08 -9.76 -35.27
CA ASN A 108 -6.74 -8.57 -34.73
C ASN A 108 -5.83 -7.83 -33.77
N THR A 109 -5.06 -8.54 -32.93
CA THR A 109 -4.05 -7.92 -32.08
C THR A 109 -2.90 -7.34 -32.90
N ALA A 110 -2.47 -7.95 -34.01
CA ALA A 110 -1.42 -7.37 -34.87
C ALA A 110 -1.89 -6.09 -35.57
N ASN A 111 -3.08 -6.14 -36.20
CA ASN A 111 -3.69 -5.02 -36.92
C ASN A 111 -4.07 -3.87 -35.99
N GLN A 112 -4.69 -4.18 -34.84
CA GLN A 112 -4.98 -3.17 -33.84
C GLN A 112 -3.76 -2.75 -33.05
N SER A 113 -2.73 -3.58 -32.81
CA SER A 113 -1.50 -3.06 -32.19
C SER A 113 -0.89 -2.00 -33.09
N LYS A 114 -0.98 -2.10 -34.42
CA LYS A 114 -0.55 -1.03 -35.33
C LYS A 114 -1.38 0.26 -35.19
N GLN A 115 -2.69 0.17 -34.96
CA GLN A 115 -3.59 1.34 -34.84
C GLN A 115 -3.67 1.93 -33.42
N ILE A 116 -3.60 1.08 -32.39
CA ILE A 116 -3.71 1.41 -30.96
C ILE A 116 -2.32 1.73 -30.36
N ASN A 117 -1.20 1.21 -30.92
CA ASN A 117 0.15 1.66 -30.51
C ASN A 117 0.45 3.12 -30.86
N ILE A 118 -0.33 3.75 -31.74
CA ILE A 118 -0.03 5.13 -32.16
C ILE A 118 -0.64 6.15 -31.17
N ASP A 119 -1.78 5.85 -30.54
CA ASP A 119 -2.53 6.87 -29.77
C ASP A 119 -2.82 6.52 -28.29
N ARG A 120 -3.03 5.23 -27.95
CA ARG A 120 -3.48 4.84 -26.59
C ARG A 120 -2.34 4.50 -25.63
N THR A 121 -1.15 4.21 -26.17
CA THR A 121 0.00 3.68 -25.43
C THR A 121 0.97 4.75 -24.97
N ALA A 122 1.21 5.81 -25.74
CA ALA A 122 2.16 6.86 -25.35
C ALA A 122 1.72 7.58 -24.06
N GLY A 123 0.44 7.98 -23.99
CA GLY A 123 -0.13 8.63 -22.81
C GLY A 123 -0.13 7.73 -21.57
N GLU A 124 -0.58 6.48 -21.72
CA GLU A 124 -0.63 5.52 -20.60
C GLU A 124 0.75 5.09 -20.11
N LYS A 125 1.73 4.91 -21.02
CA LYS A 125 3.13 4.64 -20.67
C LYS A 125 3.76 5.84 -19.97
N ARG A 126 3.53 7.05 -20.48
CA ARG A 126 4.03 8.30 -19.87
C ARG A 126 3.48 8.48 -18.47
N GLU A 127 2.20 8.18 -18.28
CA GLU A 127 1.54 8.23 -16.98
C GLU A 127 2.07 7.15 -16.02
N GLY A 128 2.14 5.89 -16.43
CA GLY A 128 2.70 4.80 -15.62
C GLY A 128 4.14 5.10 -15.19
N ARG A 129 4.95 5.63 -16.12
CA ARG A 129 6.33 6.06 -15.87
C ARG A 129 6.43 7.23 -14.90
N LEU A 130 5.66 8.30 -15.11
CA LEU A 130 5.65 9.47 -14.22
C LEU A 130 5.35 9.05 -12.79
N VAL A 131 4.29 8.25 -12.62
CA VAL A 131 3.86 7.84 -11.29
C VAL A 131 4.89 6.89 -10.67
N LEU A 132 5.51 5.98 -11.43
CA LEU A 132 6.59 5.14 -10.90
C LEU A 132 7.78 5.98 -10.40
N ASN A 133 8.23 6.97 -11.18
CA ASN A 133 9.36 7.82 -10.81
C ASN A 133 9.06 8.68 -9.57
N LEU A 134 7.85 9.22 -9.45
CA LEU A 134 7.42 9.95 -8.25
C LEU A 134 7.40 9.04 -7.01
N ASN A 135 7.05 7.76 -7.17
CA ASN A 135 7.15 6.81 -6.05
C ASN A 135 8.58 6.46 -5.72
N SER A 136 9.47 6.33 -6.71
CA SER A 136 10.89 6.14 -6.46
C SER A 136 11.49 7.31 -5.70
N LEU A 137 11.10 8.55 -6.03
CA LEU A 137 11.46 9.74 -5.24
C LEU A 137 10.93 9.63 -3.80
N GLY A 138 9.65 9.27 -3.63
CA GLY A 138 9.04 9.10 -2.31
C GLY A 138 9.77 8.05 -1.45
N TYR A 139 10.07 6.89 -2.01
CA TYR A 139 10.88 5.86 -1.33
C TYR A 139 12.30 6.33 -1.05
N GLY A 140 12.93 7.04 -1.98
CA GLY A 140 14.28 7.57 -1.81
C GLY A 140 14.35 8.57 -0.67
N LEU A 141 13.35 9.46 -0.53
CA LEU A 141 13.29 10.43 0.56
C LEU A 141 12.91 9.79 1.89
N TRP A 142 11.86 8.96 1.90
CA TRP A 142 11.27 8.47 3.15
C TRP A 142 11.92 7.19 3.67
N LEU A 143 12.05 6.14 2.84
CA LEU A 143 12.53 4.84 3.31
C LEU A 143 14.06 4.74 3.24
N TYR A 144 14.63 4.99 2.07
CA TYR A 144 16.06 4.77 1.85
C TYR A 144 16.92 5.93 2.38
N GLY A 145 16.45 7.16 2.28
CA GLY A 145 17.15 8.34 2.80
C GLY A 145 17.28 8.27 4.31
N ILE A 146 16.14 8.25 5.01
CA ILE A 146 16.09 8.13 6.47
C ILE A 146 16.74 6.82 6.93
N GLY A 147 16.45 5.70 6.26
CA GLY A 147 17.01 4.39 6.63
C GLY A 147 18.54 4.34 6.49
N LEU A 148 19.10 4.92 5.44
CA LEU A 148 20.56 4.98 5.24
C LEU A 148 21.21 5.93 6.25
N SER A 149 20.58 7.06 6.51
CA SER A 149 21.08 8.03 7.49
C SER A 149 21.15 7.45 8.90
N ASN A 150 20.07 6.79 9.34
CA ASN A 150 20.01 6.08 10.61
C ASN A 150 21.04 4.93 10.68
N ALA A 151 21.21 4.18 9.60
CA ALA A 151 22.16 3.07 9.56
C ALA A 151 23.63 3.52 9.59
N LEU A 152 23.92 4.72 9.10
CA LEU A 152 25.26 5.31 9.07
C LEU A 152 25.54 6.25 10.25
N GLU A 153 24.56 6.49 11.12
CA GLU A 153 24.66 7.40 12.28
C GLU A 153 25.16 8.80 11.86
N LEU A 154 24.57 9.34 10.79
CA LEU A 154 24.99 10.65 10.25
C LEU A 154 24.55 11.80 11.16
N GLU A 155 25.41 12.81 11.30
CA GLU A 155 25.09 14.06 11.99
C GLU A 155 23.98 14.85 11.26
N ASP A 156 23.16 15.62 11.97
CA ASP A 156 21.93 16.29 11.49
C ASP A 156 22.08 17.03 10.16
N GLY A 157 23.23 17.69 9.92
CA GLY A 157 23.50 18.41 8.67
C GLY A 157 23.80 17.50 7.47
N VAL A 158 24.45 16.36 7.72
CA VAL A 158 24.81 15.34 6.72
C VAL A 158 23.64 14.41 6.44
N ASP A 159 22.77 14.19 7.44
CA ASP A 159 21.51 13.44 7.33
C ASP A 159 20.62 14.04 6.23
N PHE A 160 20.27 15.32 6.34
CA PHE A 160 19.39 15.97 5.36
C PHE A 160 19.96 15.95 3.94
N GLY A 161 21.27 16.16 3.81
CA GLY A 161 21.98 16.06 2.52
C GLY A 161 21.90 14.66 1.92
N THR A 162 22.05 13.63 2.77
CA THR A 162 21.95 12.22 2.36
C THR A 162 20.53 11.87 1.94
N VAL A 163 19.51 12.28 2.70
CA VAL A 163 18.10 12.07 2.37
C VAL A 163 17.77 12.67 0.99
N LEU A 164 18.16 13.92 0.74
CA LEU A 164 17.94 14.56 -0.56
C LEU A 164 18.71 13.89 -1.69
N LEU A 165 19.96 13.48 -1.45
CA LEU A 165 20.79 12.81 -2.46
C LEU A 165 20.22 11.44 -2.83
N VAL A 166 19.77 10.65 -1.85
CA VAL A 166 19.12 9.35 -2.07
C VAL A 166 17.77 9.54 -2.78
N GLY A 167 16.97 10.52 -2.37
CA GLY A 167 15.72 10.89 -3.04
C GLY A 167 15.91 11.27 -4.51
N GLY A 168 16.82 12.21 -4.77
CA GLY A 168 17.18 12.65 -6.12
C GLY A 168 17.78 11.54 -6.97
N GLY A 169 18.69 10.75 -6.40
CA GLY A 169 19.30 9.59 -7.04
C GLY A 169 18.28 8.53 -7.43
N ALA A 170 17.31 8.23 -6.55
CA ALA A 170 16.22 7.30 -6.84
C ALA A 170 15.31 7.82 -7.97
N TYR A 171 15.02 9.12 -8.00
CA TYR A 171 14.25 9.75 -9.08
C TYR A 171 14.98 9.69 -10.43
N VAL A 172 16.26 10.08 -10.47
CA VAL A 172 17.07 10.05 -11.69
C VAL A 172 17.31 8.61 -12.17
N GLY A 173 17.62 7.70 -11.24
CA GLY A 173 17.80 6.29 -11.52
C GLY A 173 16.55 5.64 -12.10
N SER A 174 15.38 5.93 -11.51
CA SER A 174 14.09 5.46 -12.06
C SER A 174 13.78 6.08 -13.41
N LEU A 175 14.05 7.38 -13.63
CA LEU A 175 13.90 8.02 -14.94
C LEU A 175 14.73 7.33 -16.04
N PHE A 176 15.97 6.98 -15.73
CA PHE A 176 16.88 6.30 -16.66
C PHE A 176 16.43 4.85 -16.89
N ALA A 177 16.19 4.10 -15.82
CA ALA A 177 15.78 2.70 -15.87
C ALA A 177 14.44 2.52 -16.60
N THR A 178 13.52 3.49 -16.49
CA THR A 178 12.19 3.41 -17.12
C THR A 178 12.13 3.98 -18.53
N ARG A 179 13.23 4.49 -19.09
CA ARG A 179 13.24 5.15 -20.41
C ARG A 179 12.73 4.23 -21.53
N ASN A 180 13.09 2.95 -21.48
CA ASN A 180 12.75 1.96 -22.49
C ASN A 180 11.70 0.95 -22.03
N PHE A 181 11.19 1.07 -20.81
CA PHE A 181 10.25 0.11 -20.26
C PHE A 181 8.82 0.45 -20.62
N ASP A 182 8.16 -0.52 -21.26
CA ASP A 182 6.74 -0.48 -21.51
C ASP A 182 5.97 -0.91 -20.25
N LEU A 183 5.78 0.04 -19.34
CA LEU A 183 5.01 -0.14 -18.12
C LEU A 183 3.63 0.49 -18.30
N GLY A 184 2.70 -0.30 -18.82
CA GLY A 184 1.28 0.04 -18.77
C GLY A 184 0.82 0.32 -17.33
N TYR A 185 -0.21 1.15 -17.17
CA TYR A 185 -0.63 1.65 -15.87
C TYR A 185 -0.91 0.54 -14.85
N GLY A 186 -1.72 -0.48 -15.21
CA GLY A 186 -2.07 -1.57 -14.30
C GLY A 186 -0.83 -2.29 -13.76
N ARG A 187 0.14 -2.57 -14.63
CA ARG A 187 1.42 -3.16 -14.24
C ARG A 187 2.23 -2.24 -13.33
N SER A 188 2.35 -0.96 -13.68
CA SER A 188 3.06 0.04 -12.84
C SER A 188 2.46 0.18 -11.45
N LYS A 189 1.13 0.07 -11.34
CA LYS A 189 0.41 0.16 -10.08
C LYS A 189 0.55 -1.13 -9.27
N SER A 190 0.43 -2.29 -9.89
CA SER A 190 0.67 -3.57 -9.23
C SER A 190 2.09 -3.66 -8.67
N LEU A 191 3.11 -3.31 -9.46
CA LEU A 191 4.51 -3.23 -9.02
C LEU A 191 4.67 -2.42 -7.74
N ARG A 192 4.02 -1.25 -7.69
CA ARG A 192 4.11 -0.33 -6.56
C ARG A 192 3.39 -0.85 -5.33
N TRP A 193 2.21 -1.43 -5.49
CA TRP A 193 1.48 -2.05 -4.37
C TRP A 193 2.22 -3.26 -3.82
N SER A 194 2.86 -4.06 -4.68
CA SER A 194 3.73 -5.13 -4.23
C SER A 194 4.99 -4.60 -3.55
N ALA A 195 5.54 -3.46 -3.98
CA ALA A 195 6.62 -2.79 -3.27
C ALA A 195 6.17 -2.30 -1.88
N TYR A 196 4.99 -1.66 -1.76
CA TYR A 196 4.43 -1.24 -0.47
C TYR A 196 4.19 -2.43 0.46
N ALA A 197 3.67 -3.54 -0.09
CA ALA A 197 3.53 -4.78 0.67
C ALA A 197 4.90 -5.28 1.14
N GLY A 198 5.93 -5.25 0.30
CA GLY A 198 7.30 -5.55 0.67
C GLY A 198 7.83 -4.67 1.81
N THR A 199 7.64 -3.36 1.72
CA THR A 199 7.99 -2.40 2.79
C THR A 199 7.31 -2.75 4.10
N LEU A 200 5.99 -2.98 4.05
CA LEU A 200 5.22 -3.32 5.24
C LEU A 200 5.66 -4.65 5.83
N TYR A 201 5.87 -5.68 5.01
CA TYR A 201 6.42 -6.95 5.48
C TYR A 201 7.78 -6.77 6.15
N GLY A 202 8.61 -5.86 5.67
CA GLY A 202 9.87 -5.51 6.33
C GLY A 202 9.65 -4.86 7.69
N LEU A 203 8.78 -3.86 7.79
CA LEU A 203 8.46 -3.22 9.07
C LEU A 203 7.90 -4.23 10.07
N LEU A 204 6.96 -5.06 9.64
CA LEU A 204 6.35 -6.09 10.49
C LEU A 204 7.33 -7.20 10.86
N SER A 205 8.31 -7.50 10.00
CA SER A 205 9.33 -8.51 10.29
C SER A 205 10.21 -8.15 11.50
N LEU A 206 10.34 -6.85 11.82
CA LEU A 206 11.09 -6.39 12.99
C LEU A 206 10.55 -6.96 14.29
N SER A 207 9.24 -7.17 14.40
CA SER A 207 8.64 -7.77 15.59
C SER A 207 9.18 -9.18 15.89
N PHE A 208 9.70 -9.89 14.87
CA PHE A 208 10.28 -11.22 15.01
C PHE A 208 11.77 -11.20 15.34
N PHE A 209 12.43 -10.04 15.18
CA PHE A 209 13.84 -9.86 15.51
C PHE A 209 13.94 -9.09 16.81
N ASP A 210 14.31 -9.77 17.90
CA ASP A 210 14.61 -9.13 19.17
C ASP A 210 15.96 -8.38 19.05
N SER A 211 15.95 -7.23 18.38
CA SER A 211 17.10 -6.37 18.15
C SER A 211 16.90 -5.03 18.82
N ASP A 212 17.59 -4.82 19.95
CA ASP A 212 17.62 -3.53 20.66
C ASP A 212 18.22 -2.39 19.81
N ARG A 213 18.84 -2.72 18.66
CA ARG A 213 19.45 -1.75 17.77
C ARG A 213 18.44 -1.16 16.80
N THR A 214 17.86 -0.03 17.19
CA THR A 214 16.94 0.78 16.37
C THR A 214 17.57 1.30 15.07
N GLN A 215 18.90 1.46 15.02
CA GLN A 215 19.65 1.88 13.82
C GLN A 215 19.43 0.98 12.60
N PHE A 216 18.99 -0.27 12.80
CA PHE A 216 18.72 -1.22 11.73
C PHE A 216 17.23 -1.47 11.47
N ALA A 217 16.33 -0.71 12.11
CA ALA A 217 14.89 -0.88 11.97
C ALA A 217 14.42 -0.77 10.49
N PHE A 218 15.05 0.08 9.69
CA PHE A 218 14.65 0.25 8.29
C PHE A 218 15.22 -0.82 7.33
N ILE A 219 16.25 -1.58 7.74
CA ILE A 219 16.95 -2.52 6.84
C ILE A 219 16.01 -3.58 6.27
N PRO A 220 15.18 -4.29 7.06
CA PRO A 220 14.28 -5.29 6.50
C PRO A 220 13.32 -4.70 5.47
N SER A 221 12.80 -3.49 5.73
CA SER A 221 11.93 -2.75 4.79
C SER A 221 12.65 -2.38 3.51
N MET A 222 13.89 -1.88 3.60
CA MET A 222 14.72 -1.56 2.43
C MET A 222 15.00 -2.81 1.57
N VAL A 223 15.20 -3.98 2.19
CA VAL A 223 15.44 -5.24 1.48
C VAL A 223 14.17 -5.84 0.89
N LEU A 224 13.06 -5.83 1.63
CA LEU A 224 11.82 -6.47 1.20
C LEU A 224 11.01 -5.61 0.21
N THR A 225 11.19 -4.30 0.18
CA THR A 225 10.57 -3.40 -0.82
C THR A 225 10.86 -3.83 -2.27
N PRO A 226 12.13 -3.99 -2.70
CA PRO A 226 12.45 -4.41 -4.07
C PRO A 226 12.05 -5.87 -4.33
N ILE A 227 12.12 -6.75 -3.32
CA ILE A 227 11.65 -8.14 -3.43
C ILE A 227 10.14 -8.17 -3.69
N GLY A 228 9.37 -7.35 -2.97
CA GLY A 228 7.95 -7.15 -3.18
C GLY A 228 7.65 -6.65 -4.60
N GLY A 229 8.34 -5.58 -5.03
CA GLY A 229 8.22 -5.07 -6.40
C GLY A 229 8.53 -6.12 -7.47
N TYR A 230 9.60 -6.89 -7.31
CA TYR A 230 9.97 -7.98 -8.23
C TYR A 230 8.96 -9.13 -8.22
N THR A 231 8.41 -9.48 -7.05
CA THR A 231 7.37 -10.49 -6.92
C THR A 231 6.10 -10.04 -7.65
N GLY A 232 5.70 -8.78 -7.48
CA GLY A 232 4.62 -8.17 -8.27
C GLY A 232 4.89 -8.19 -9.77
N TYR A 233 6.13 -7.90 -10.19
CA TYR A 233 6.55 -7.98 -11.60
C TYR A 233 6.33 -9.37 -12.19
N LYS A 234 6.74 -10.41 -11.44
CA LYS A 234 6.60 -11.82 -11.85
C LYS A 234 5.15 -12.28 -11.85
N LEU A 235 4.38 -11.96 -10.81
CA LEU A 235 2.96 -12.30 -10.72
C LEU A 235 2.12 -11.62 -11.82
N THR A 236 2.56 -10.47 -12.30
CA THR A 236 1.91 -9.74 -13.41
C THR A 236 2.50 -10.01 -14.78
N ALA A 237 3.53 -10.87 -14.90
CA ALA A 237 4.18 -11.14 -16.17
C ALA A 237 3.27 -11.88 -17.18
N HIS A 238 2.32 -12.68 -16.68
CA HIS A 238 1.47 -13.55 -17.51
C HIS A 238 0.00 -13.13 -17.56
N ARG A 239 -0.36 -12.00 -16.92
CA ARG A 239 -1.74 -11.51 -16.89
C ARG A 239 -1.77 -10.00 -17.00
N TRP A 240 -2.55 -9.51 -17.95
CA TRP A 240 -2.85 -8.09 -18.02
C TRP A 240 -3.95 -7.77 -17.01
N PHE A 241 -3.62 -6.97 -16.01
CA PHE A 241 -4.61 -6.51 -15.04
C PHE A 241 -5.27 -5.24 -15.55
N ASN A 242 -6.61 -5.23 -15.57
CA ASN A 242 -7.33 -4.01 -15.85
C ASN A 242 -7.06 -3.00 -14.73
N LYS A 243 -7.02 -1.72 -15.07
CA LYS A 243 -6.71 -0.61 -14.16
C LYS A 243 -7.66 -0.59 -12.95
N GLY A 244 -8.94 -0.86 -13.16
CA GLY A 244 -9.93 -0.94 -12.08
C GLY A 244 -9.71 -2.15 -11.17
N GLU A 245 -9.30 -3.29 -11.72
CA GLU A 245 -8.98 -4.49 -10.94
C GLU A 245 -7.79 -4.23 -10.01
N THR A 246 -6.70 -3.62 -10.51
CA THR A 246 -5.55 -3.30 -9.66
C THR A 246 -5.88 -2.33 -8.52
N ASP A 247 -6.80 -1.40 -8.75
CA ASP A 247 -7.21 -0.42 -7.75
C ASP A 247 -8.02 -1.07 -6.61
N LEU A 248 -8.86 -2.06 -6.96
CA LEU A 248 -9.63 -2.80 -5.98
C LEU A 248 -8.76 -3.82 -5.25
N LEU A 249 -7.85 -4.54 -5.94
CA LEU A 249 -6.90 -5.44 -5.27
C LEU A 249 -6.02 -4.69 -4.26
N ALA A 250 -5.60 -3.48 -4.62
CA ALA A 250 -4.89 -2.57 -3.72
C ALA A 250 -5.74 -2.18 -2.50
N ALA A 251 -6.98 -1.74 -2.72
CA ALA A 251 -7.89 -1.43 -1.61
C ALA A 251 -8.15 -2.65 -0.72
N GLY A 252 -8.29 -3.84 -1.31
CA GLY A 252 -8.37 -5.12 -0.60
C GLY A 252 -7.13 -5.35 0.25
N SER A 253 -5.92 -5.16 -0.30
CA SER A 253 -4.69 -5.30 0.47
C SER A 253 -4.64 -4.37 1.68
N LEU A 254 -5.04 -3.10 1.52
CA LEU A 254 -5.16 -2.14 2.62
C LEU A 254 -6.16 -2.62 3.67
N ALA A 255 -7.35 -3.08 3.24
CA ALA A 255 -8.33 -3.64 4.15
C ALA A 255 -7.76 -4.82 4.94
N GLY A 256 -6.98 -5.69 4.29
CA GLY A 256 -6.28 -6.79 4.93
C GLY A 256 -5.34 -6.30 6.04
N ILE A 257 -4.60 -5.21 5.82
CA ILE A 257 -3.71 -4.64 6.86
C ILE A 257 -4.52 -4.23 8.09
N PHE A 258 -5.59 -3.44 7.90
CA PHE A 258 -6.37 -2.93 9.03
C PHE A 258 -7.16 -4.02 9.75
N TYR A 259 -7.72 -5.00 9.03
CA TYR A 259 -8.38 -6.14 9.67
C TYR A 259 -7.38 -7.06 10.37
N GLY A 260 -6.19 -7.29 9.79
CA GLY A 260 -5.13 -8.05 10.44
C GLY A 260 -4.58 -7.35 11.68
N TRP A 261 -4.64 -6.03 11.72
CA TRP A 261 -4.37 -5.27 12.93
C TRP A 261 -5.50 -5.42 13.97
N ALA A 262 -6.77 -5.38 13.54
CA ALA A 262 -7.92 -5.47 14.45
C ALA A 262 -8.19 -6.88 15.02
N ILE A 263 -7.81 -7.96 14.32
CA ILE A 263 -8.13 -9.33 14.75
C ILE A 263 -7.45 -9.71 16.08
N PRO A 264 -6.12 -9.57 16.24
CA PRO A 264 -5.45 -9.90 17.50
C PRO A 264 -6.00 -9.10 18.67
N TYR A 265 -6.36 -7.84 18.42
CA TYR A 265 -7.04 -7.01 19.40
C TYR A 265 -8.35 -7.65 19.89
N LEU A 266 -9.24 -8.05 18.96
CA LEU A 266 -10.52 -8.66 19.31
C LEU A 266 -10.37 -10.02 20.03
N VAL A 267 -9.27 -10.75 19.78
CA VAL A 267 -9.04 -12.09 20.34
C VAL A 267 -8.34 -12.03 21.70
N THR A 268 -7.31 -11.18 21.84
CA THR A 268 -6.44 -11.16 23.02
C THR A 268 -6.81 -10.11 24.04
N ASN A 269 -7.61 -9.10 23.64
CA ASN A 269 -7.94 -7.95 24.49
C ASN A 269 -6.68 -7.19 24.98
N GLN A 270 -5.57 -7.24 24.23
CA GLN A 270 -4.31 -6.54 24.50
C GLN A 270 -4.02 -5.53 23.40
N ASP A 271 -3.46 -4.38 23.76
CA ASP A 271 -3.15 -3.28 22.83
C ASP A 271 -1.80 -3.42 22.14
N PHE A 272 -1.70 -2.98 20.89
CA PHE A 272 -0.45 -2.95 20.13
C PHE A 272 0.43 -1.74 20.47
N PHE A 273 -0.19 -0.62 20.83
CA PHE A 273 0.47 0.67 21.05
C PHE A 273 0.58 1.07 22.53
N SER A 274 0.60 0.12 23.47
CA SER A 274 0.97 0.48 24.83
C SER A 274 2.46 0.85 24.84
N ASP A 275 2.73 2.15 24.72
CA ASP A 275 4.07 2.71 24.65
C ASP A 275 4.91 2.30 25.86
N GLU A 276 6.23 2.37 25.67
CA GLU A 276 7.27 1.93 26.61
C GLU A 276 7.18 2.49 28.02
N GLU A 277 6.40 3.55 28.25
CA GLU A 277 6.32 4.25 29.53
C GLU A 277 5.20 3.75 30.45
N TYR A 278 4.20 3.04 29.91
CA TYR A 278 3.24 2.28 30.71
C TYR A 278 3.70 0.83 30.79
N ILE A 279 4.92 0.61 31.32
CA ILE A 279 5.16 -0.64 32.04
C ILE A 279 4.19 -0.55 33.21
N ASP A 280 3.01 -1.14 33.00
CA ASP A 280 1.88 -1.27 33.91
C ASP A 280 2.36 -0.93 35.32
N GLN A 281 2.17 0.34 35.70
CA GLN A 281 2.68 0.84 36.97
C GLN A 281 2.13 -0.04 38.09
N ASP A 282 1.02 -0.74 37.88
CA ASP A 282 0.46 -1.69 38.82
C ASP A 282 1.15 -3.06 38.79
N ARG A 283 1.76 -3.50 37.67
CA ARG A 283 2.73 -4.63 37.66
C ARG A 283 4.10 -4.24 38.21
N LEU A 284 4.58 -3.03 37.95
CA LEU A 284 5.80 -2.50 38.57
C LEU A 284 5.59 -2.28 40.07
N LYS A 285 4.42 -1.77 40.47
CA LYS A 285 3.98 -1.68 41.87
C LYS A 285 3.76 -3.04 42.45
N SER A 286 3.20 -4.04 41.76
CA SER A 286 3.09 -5.39 42.33
C SER A 286 4.47 -6.04 42.52
N CYS A 287 5.39 -5.88 41.56
CA CYS A 287 6.80 -6.26 41.73
C CYS A 287 7.52 -5.40 42.82
N GLN A 288 6.99 -4.25 43.24
CA GLN A 288 7.52 -3.41 44.34
C GLN A 288 6.83 -3.64 45.70
N GLU A 289 5.53 -3.92 45.74
CA GLU A 289 4.73 -4.15 46.94
C GLU A 289 5.08 -5.51 47.55
N GLU A 290 5.45 -6.49 46.73
CA GLU A 290 6.04 -7.75 47.19
C GLU A 290 7.37 -7.52 47.95
N LYS A 291 8.08 -6.41 47.69
CA LYS A 291 9.33 -6.06 48.41
C LYS A 291 9.11 -5.52 49.82
N VAL A 292 7.94 -4.96 50.15
CA VAL A 292 7.74 -4.23 51.41
C VAL A 292 7.54 -5.18 52.61
N SER A 293 7.47 -6.49 52.38
CA SER A 293 7.31 -7.49 53.45
C SER A 293 8.61 -8.16 53.94
N ILE A 294 9.77 -7.78 53.38
CA ILE A 294 11.07 -8.41 53.71
C ILE A 294 11.90 -7.43 54.55
N ASP A 295 12.00 -7.71 55.85
CA ASP A 295 12.65 -6.87 56.85
C ASP A 295 14.18 -6.88 56.64
N TYR A 296 14.74 -5.73 56.28
CA TYR A 296 16.13 -5.57 55.86
C TYR A 296 17.11 -5.79 57.03
N SER A 297 17.68 -6.98 57.11
CA SER A 297 18.94 -7.20 57.84
C SER A 297 20.03 -7.60 56.85
N SER A 298 21.03 -6.71 56.71
CA SER A 298 22.16 -6.74 55.77
C SER A 298 22.77 -8.14 55.58
N SER A 299 22.39 -8.83 54.51
CA SER A 299 22.89 -10.17 54.16
C SER A 299 22.63 -10.45 52.65
N PRO A 300 23.06 -11.60 52.08
CA PRO A 300 22.98 -12.00 50.65
C PRO A 300 21.67 -11.82 49.86
N GLU A 301 20.64 -11.25 50.46
CA GLU A 301 19.29 -11.03 49.93
C GLU A 301 19.22 -9.91 48.89
N GLU A 302 20.09 -8.90 48.94
CA GLU A 302 20.10 -7.78 47.97
C GLU A 302 20.41 -8.27 46.53
N PHE A 303 21.24 -9.31 46.40
CA PHE A 303 21.52 -9.94 45.11
C PHE A 303 20.32 -10.73 44.57
N GLN A 304 19.54 -11.37 45.45
CA GLN A 304 18.33 -12.09 45.05
C GLN A 304 17.24 -11.13 44.57
N LEU A 305 17.11 -9.97 45.23
CA LEU A 305 16.14 -8.95 44.85
C LEU A 305 16.43 -8.38 43.44
N GLN A 306 17.69 -8.05 43.15
CA GLN A 306 18.10 -7.61 41.80
C GLN A 306 17.93 -8.70 40.74
N GLN A 307 18.02 -9.98 41.12
CA GLN A 307 17.78 -11.09 40.19
C GLN A 307 16.29 -11.28 39.92
N GLN A 308 15.44 -11.11 40.94
CA GLN A 308 13.98 -11.14 40.79
C GLN A 308 13.47 -9.97 39.93
N GLU A 309 14.01 -8.76 40.11
CA GLU A 309 13.69 -7.61 39.24
C GLU A 309 14.05 -7.86 37.78
N ARG A 310 15.26 -8.41 37.53
CA ARG A 310 15.68 -8.76 36.18
C ARG A 310 14.76 -9.81 35.56
N ASN A 311 14.35 -10.81 36.33
CA ASN A 311 13.41 -11.84 35.86
C ASN A 311 12.02 -11.23 35.57
N CYS A 312 11.46 -10.38 36.45
CA CYS A 312 10.17 -9.70 36.23
C CYS A 312 10.23 -8.82 34.96
N MET A 313 11.32 -8.08 34.74
CA MET A 313 11.52 -7.27 33.53
C MET A 313 11.70 -8.12 32.27
N GLU A 314 12.40 -9.25 32.34
CA GLU A 314 12.56 -10.17 31.20
C GLU A 314 11.23 -10.83 30.82
N GLU A 315 10.39 -11.21 31.80
CA GLU A 315 9.06 -11.75 31.55
C GLU A 315 8.12 -10.72 30.90
N ALA A 316 8.13 -9.48 31.39
CA ALA A 316 7.34 -8.40 30.79
C ALA A 316 7.76 -8.11 29.34
N LYS A 317 9.08 -8.09 29.05
CA LYS A 317 9.60 -7.95 27.68
C LYS A 317 9.19 -9.12 26.78
N ARG A 318 9.21 -10.35 27.31
CA ARG A 318 8.83 -11.56 26.57
C ARG A 318 7.37 -11.56 26.17
N ASP A 319 6.48 -11.12 27.07
CA ASP A 319 5.05 -11.03 26.81
C ASP A 319 4.76 -10.00 25.70
N ARG A 320 5.35 -8.80 25.79
CA ARG A 320 5.25 -7.75 24.76
C ARG A 320 5.75 -8.22 23.39
N GLY A 321 6.90 -8.90 23.36
CA GLY A 321 7.44 -9.49 22.13
C GLY A 321 6.45 -10.47 21.49
N THR A 322 5.74 -11.26 22.31
CA THR A 322 4.74 -12.22 21.83
C THR A 322 3.54 -11.52 21.20
N VAL A 323 3.05 -10.44 21.83
CA VAL A 323 1.94 -9.62 21.31
C VAL A 323 2.32 -8.98 19.98
N ASN A 324 3.47 -8.32 19.89
CA ASN A 324 3.92 -7.67 18.66
C ASN A 324 4.11 -8.67 17.50
N LYS A 325 4.61 -9.88 17.81
CA LYS A 325 4.73 -10.99 16.84
C LYS A 325 3.35 -11.45 16.36
N LEU A 326 2.36 -11.54 17.26
CA LEU A 326 0.99 -11.92 16.90
C LEU A 326 0.32 -10.87 15.98
N TYR A 327 0.45 -9.59 16.30
CA TYR A 327 -0.07 -8.49 15.48
C TYR A 327 0.56 -8.46 14.09
N SER A 328 1.88 -8.56 14.05
CA SER A 328 2.62 -8.58 12.79
C SER A 328 2.27 -9.79 11.93
N PHE A 329 2.18 -10.97 12.55
CA PHE A 329 1.73 -12.18 11.87
C PHE A 329 0.32 -12.04 11.29
N SER A 330 -0.61 -11.48 12.08
CA SER A 330 -2.01 -11.32 11.64
C SER A 330 -2.16 -10.32 10.49
N MET A 331 -1.45 -9.19 10.53
CA MET A 331 -1.37 -8.26 9.40
C MET A 331 -0.78 -8.91 8.15
N MET A 332 0.35 -9.61 8.28
CA MET A 332 1.01 -10.30 7.17
C MET A 332 0.09 -11.32 6.51
N MET A 333 -0.65 -12.11 7.28
CA MET A 333 -1.60 -13.12 6.78
C MET A 333 -2.88 -12.52 6.19
N SER A 334 -3.32 -11.38 6.69
CA SER A 334 -4.57 -10.75 6.26
C SER A 334 -4.46 -10.04 4.91
N ILE A 335 -3.27 -9.58 4.52
CA ILE A 335 -3.00 -8.99 3.19
C ILE A 335 -3.33 -9.97 2.04
N PRO A 336 -2.68 -11.15 1.93
CA PRO A 336 -2.95 -12.08 0.83
C PRO A 336 -4.38 -12.64 0.91
N THR A 337 -4.91 -12.86 2.12
CA THR A 337 -6.30 -13.30 2.32
C THR A 337 -7.29 -12.28 1.76
N SER A 338 -7.10 -10.99 2.06
CA SER A 338 -7.97 -9.93 1.55
C SER A 338 -7.81 -9.71 0.05
N VAL A 339 -6.59 -9.79 -0.50
CA VAL A 339 -6.36 -9.75 -1.95
C VAL A 339 -7.07 -10.92 -2.64
N TYR A 340 -6.99 -12.13 -2.08
CA TYR A 340 -7.67 -13.31 -2.60
C TYR A 340 -9.20 -13.14 -2.58
N LEU A 341 -9.77 -12.75 -1.44
CA LEU A 341 -11.21 -12.48 -1.31
C LEU A 341 -11.67 -11.39 -2.29
N THR A 342 -10.91 -10.29 -2.37
CA THR A 342 -11.20 -9.18 -3.28
C THR A 342 -11.16 -9.64 -4.74
N SER A 343 -10.15 -10.44 -5.13
CA SER A 343 -10.06 -11.02 -6.48
C SER A 343 -11.21 -11.95 -6.84
N ARG A 344 -11.83 -12.61 -5.85
CA ARG A 344 -13.03 -13.47 -6.03
C ARG A 344 -14.32 -12.67 -6.14
N LEU A 345 -14.42 -11.50 -5.52
CA LEU A 345 -15.63 -10.67 -5.49
C LEU A 345 -15.73 -9.71 -6.69
N ILE A 346 -14.60 -9.27 -7.24
CA ILE A 346 -14.53 -8.34 -8.39
C ILE A 346 -14.99 -8.91 -9.77
N PRO A 347 -14.82 -10.19 -10.14
CA PRO A 347 -14.98 -10.67 -11.53
C PRO A 347 -16.37 -10.42 -12.15
N SER A 348 -17.34 -10.01 -11.33
CA SER A 348 -18.72 -9.77 -11.73
C SER A 348 -19.10 -8.30 -11.91
N ARG A 349 -18.19 -7.34 -11.78
CA ARG A 349 -18.55 -5.92 -11.87
C ARG A 349 -17.71 -5.17 -12.89
N ASP A 350 -18.37 -4.66 -13.93
CA ASP A 350 -17.82 -3.62 -14.81
C ASP A 350 -17.70 -2.32 -13.98
N ILE A 351 -16.59 -2.19 -13.25
CA ILE A 351 -16.26 -0.99 -12.49
C ILE A 351 -15.32 -0.16 -13.34
N SER A 352 -15.79 1.02 -13.77
CA SER A 352 -14.94 1.96 -14.49
C SER A 352 -13.73 2.35 -13.65
N GLN A 353 -12.60 2.66 -14.32
CA GLN A 353 -11.36 2.97 -13.63
C GLN A 353 -11.50 4.12 -12.62
N GLY A 354 -12.15 5.23 -13.01
CA GLY A 354 -12.32 6.37 -12.11
C GLY A 354 -13.19 6.03 -10.90
N ARG A 355 -14.18 5.14 -11.08
CA ARG A 355 -14.98 4.63 -9.98
C ARG A 355 -14.17 3.75 -9.04
N ALA A 356 -13.37 2.81 -9.56
CA ALA A 356 -12.51 1.97 -8.73
C ALA A 356 -11.52 2.80 -7.89
N GLN A 357 -10.92 3.83 -8.49
CA GLN A 357 -10.04 4.76 -7.78
C GLN A 357 -10.79 5.54 -6.68
N LEU A 358 -12.01 6.01 -6.93
CA LEU A 358 -12.82 6.69 -5.90
C LEU A 358 -13.29 5.75 -4.80
N LEU A 359 -13.63 4.51 -5.11
CA LEU A 359 -13.96 3.48 -4.11
C LEU A 359 -12.77 3.21 -3.18
N SER A 360 -11.57 3.05 -3.77
CA SER A 360 -10.33 2.90 -3.01
C SER A 360 -10.03 4.14 -2.15
N THR A 361 -10.15 5.34 -2.73
CA THR A 361 -9.95 6.61 -2.02
C THR A 361 -10.95 6.77 -0.88
N GLY A 362 -12.22 6.40 -1.10
CA GLY A 362 -13.27 6.42 -0.09
C GLY A 362 -12.97 5.51 1.09
N GLY A 363 -12.46 4.30 0.84
CA GLY A 363 -11.98 3.41 1.90
C GLY A 363 -10.86 4.04 2.74
N ILE A 364 -9.84 4.63 2.08
CA ILE A 364 -8.73 5.31 2.77
C ILE A 364 -9.23 6.50 3.59
N VAL A 365 -10.07 7.35 3.01
CA VAL A 365 -10.66 8.49 3.72
C VAL A 365 -11.50 8.02 4.90
N GLY A 366 -12.26 6.94 4.75
CA GLY A 366 -13.04 6.33 5.83
C GLY A 366 -12.18 5.89 7.00
N ILE A 367 -11.03 5.25 6.73
CA ILE A 367 -10.04 4.87 7.76
C ILE A 367 -9.54 6.11 8.50
N LEU A 368 -9.05 7.12 7.76
CA LEU A 368 -8.49 8.35 8.34
C LEU A 368 -9.54 9.13 9.15
N TYR A 369 -10.79 9.16 8.68
CA TYR A 369 -11.88 9.82 9.39
C TYR A 369 -12.29 9.02 10.64
N GLY A 370 -12.25 7.69 10.59
CA GLY A 370 -12.41 6.85 11.77
C GLY A 370 -11.39 7.22 12.86
N PHE A 371 -10.10 7.25 12.52
CA PHE A 371 -9.04 7.69 13.43
C PHE A 371 -9.29 9.10 13.99
N GLY A 372 -9.54 10.07 13.11
CA GLY A 372 -9.72 11.46 13.53
C GLY A 372 -11.00 11.67 14.37
N LEU A 373 -12.10 10.98 14.06
CA LEU A 373 -13.33 11.05 14.86
C LEU A 373 -13.12 10.47 16.27
N THR A 374 -12.40 9.36 16.40
CA THR A 374 -12.02 8.83 17.70
C THR A 374 -11.19 9.84 18.49
N THR A 375 -10.23 10.49 17.83
CA THR A 375 -9.42 11.55 18.45
C THR A 375 -10.28 12.71 18.95
N ILE A 376 -11.28 13.13 18.17
CA ILE A 376 -12.19 14.23 18.55
C ILE A 376 -13.06 13.85 19.76
N VAL A 377 -13.62 12.63 19.76
CA VAL A 377 -14.53 12.17 20.81
C VAL A 377 -13.79 11.92 22.12
N LEU A 378 -12.64 11.25 22.08
CA LEU A 378 -11.89 10.86 23.27
C LEU A 378 -10.97 11.98 23.76
N GLY A 379 -10.39 12.80 22.87
CA GLY A 379 -9.33 13.76 23.23
C GLY A 379 -8.24 13.14 24.05
N ASP A 380 -7.70 13.89 25.01
CA ASP A 380 -6.47 13.60 25.78
C ASP A 380 -6.48 12.30 26.59
N GLU A 381 -7.60 11.58 26.70
CA GLU A 381 -7.65 10.17 27.17
C GLU A 381 -7.07 9.19 26.11
N ILE A 382 -6.12 9.64 25.29
CA ILE A 382 -5.60 8.90 24.12
C ILE A 382 -4.79 7.69 24.56
N ASP A 383 -4.08 7.81 25.68
CA ASP A 383 -2.95 6.93 26.01
C ASP A 383 -3.38 5.47 26.27
N ASP A 384 -4.65 5.23 26.65
CA ASP A 384 -5.18 3.88 26.90
C ASP A 384 -6.10 3.34 25.79
N MET A 385 -6.29 4.09 24.70
CA MET A 385 -7.42 3.88 23.78
C MET A 385 -7.03 3.36 22.39
N GLY A 386 -5.82 2.80 22.22
CA GLY A 386 -5.37 2.15 20.95
C GLY A 386 -6.42 1.21 20.34
N ARG A 387 -7.17 0.53 21.21
CA ARG A 387 -8.43 -0.18 20.98
C ARG A 387 -9.42 0.51 20.05
N ILE A 388 -9.87 1.69 20.46
CA ILE A 388 -10.97 2.40 19.82
C ILE A 388 -10.50 2.97 18.49
N TYR A 389 -9.23 3.36 18.38
CA TYR A 389 -8.63 3.77 17.11
C TYR A 389 -8.62 2.64 16.09
N THR A 390 -8.14 1.46 16.50
CA THR A 390 -8.09 0.28 15.63
C THR A 390 -9.47 -0.11 15.12
N LEU A 391 -10.44 -0.18 16.03
CA LEU A 391 -11.81 -0.56 15.70
C LEU A 391 -12.49 0.51 14.84
N SER A 392 -12.30 1.79 15.16
CA SER A 392 -12.85 2.90 14.38
C SER A 392 -12.26 2.95 12.97
N ALA A 393 -10.96 2.70 12.80
CA ALA A 393 -10.33 2.58 11.49
C ALA A 393 -10.90 1.40 10.68
N ALA A 394 -11.05 0.24 11.33
CA ALA A 394 -11.60 -0.97 10.70
C ALA A 394 -13.07 -0.82 10.29
N VAL A 395 -13.87 -0.04 11.04
CA VAL A 395 -15.26 0.31 10.72
C VAL A 395 -15.34 1.46 9.71
N GLY A 396 -14.39 2.41 9.77
CA GLY A 396 -14.29 3.55 8.87
C GLY A 396 -14.08 3.12 7.42
N LEU A 397 -13.29 2.06 7.18
CA LEU A 397 -13.05 1.52 5.84
C LEU A 397 -14.33 1.12 5.09
N PRO A 398 -15.18 0.18 5.59
CA PRO A 398 -16.39 -0.22 4.88
C PRO A 398 -17.41 0.94 4.77
N ILE A 399 -17.48 1.83 5.76
CA ILE A 399 -18.34 3.02 5.69
C ILE A 399 -17.88 3.96 4.58
N GLY A 400 -16.59 4.29 4.53
CA GLY A 400 -16.01 5.16 3.51
C GLY A 400 -16.14 4.56 2.11
N TYR A 401 -15.92 3.24 1.96
CA TYR A 401 -16.17 2.52 0.72
C TYR A 401 -17.65 2.60 0.31
N TYR A 402 -18.58 2.34 1.23
CA TYR A 402 -20.02 2.39 0.97
C TYR A 402 -20.48 3.79 0.53
N LEU A 403 -20.00 4.84 1.20
CA LEU A 403 -20.29 6.22 0.84
C LEU A 403 -19.73 6.58 -0.53
N ALA A 404 -18.50 6.18 -0.85
CA ALA A 404 -17.93 6.35 -2.18
C ALA A 404 -18.71 5.57 -3.24
N GLU A 405 -19.18 4.36 -2.95
CA GLU A 405 -20.03 3.59 -3.87
C GLU A 405 -21.33 4.33 -4.15
N ARG A 406 -21.99 4.85 -3.10
CA ARG A 406 -23.24 5.59 -3.22
C ARG A 406 -23.07 6.88 -4.03
N LEU A 407 -22.02 7.65 -3.76
CA LEU A 407 -21.70 8.89 -4.48
C LEU A 407 -21.28 8.63 -5.94
N THR A 408 -20.80 7.43 -6.25
CA THR A 408 -20.34 7.08 -7.60
C THR A 408 -21.34 6.33 -8.45
N ARG A 409 -22.54 6.01 -7.93
CA ARG A 409 -23.55 5.22 -8.67
C ARG A 409 -24.15 5.93 -9.88
N GLN A 410 -24.31 7.25 -9.83
CA GLN A 410 -25.07 8.01 -10.83
C GLN A 410 -24.20 8.68 -11.90
N GLU A 411 -22.88 8.78 -11.67
CA GLU A 411 -21.97 9.52 -12.54
C GLU A 411 -20.86 8.62 -13.11
N SER A 412 -20.49 8.88 -14.36
CA SER A 412 -19.28 8.33 -14.93
C SER A 412 -18.09 9.18 -14.49
N TYR A 413 -17.19 8.60 -13.70
CA TYR A 413 -15.98 9.26 -13.28
C TYR A 413 -14.84 8.88 -14.22
N SER A 414 -14.27 9.89 -14.87
CA SER A 414 -12.97 9.72 -15.52
C SER A 414 -11.89 9.52 -14.46
N ARG A 415 -10.79 8.90 -14.85
CA ARG A 415 -9.66 8.69 -13.95
C ARG A 415 -9.06 10.00 -13.48
N LEU A 416 -8.81 10.94 -14.38
CA LEU A 416 -8.28 12.26 -14.03
C LEU A 416 -9.14 12.93 -12.97
N ARG A 417 -10.46 12.91 -13.17
CA ARG A 417 -11.44 13.44 -12.21
C ARG A 417 -11.29 12.78 -10.84
N SER A 418 -11.21 11.46 -10.78
CA SER A 418 -11.01 10.75 -9.50
C SER A 418 -9.71 11.13 -8.78
N VAL A 419 -8.61 11.31 -9.53
CA VAL A 419 -7.31 11.71 -8.96
C VAL A 419 -7.38 13.14 -8.45
N LEU A 420 -7.95 14.07 -9.23
CA LEU A 420 -8.12 15.46 -8.81
C LEU A 420 -9.01 15.60 -7.57
N ILE A 421 -10.06 14.77 -7.46
CA ILE A 421 -10.87 14.69 -6.24
C ILE A 421 -9.99 14.28 -5.06
N ALA A 422 -9.25 13.18 -5.17
CA ALA A 422 -8.38 12.69 -4.10
C ALA A 422 -7.30 13.70 -3.70
N VAL A 423 -6.65 14.32 -4.68
CA VAL A 423 -5.66 15.40 -4.47
C VAL A 423 -6.29 16.60 -3.79
N GLY A 424 -7.51 16.98 -4.17
CA GLY A 424 -8.27 18.03 -3.49
C GLY A 424 -8.46 17.73 -2.00
N GLY A 425 -8.80 16.48 -1.65
CA GLY A 425 -8.90 16.04 -0.26
C GLY A 425 -7.59 16.16 0.52
N ILE A 426 -6.49 15.69 -0.07
CA ILE A 426 -5.15 15.76 0.54
C ILE A 426 -4.72 17.22 0.72
N ALA A 427 -4.83 18.03 -0.33
CA ALA A 427 -4.49 19.45 -0.29
C ALA A 427 -5.34 20.22 0.74
N GLY A 428 -6.63 19.91 0.83
CA GLY A 428 -7.53 20.45 1.84
C GLY A 428 -7.01 20.19 3.26
N ALA A 429 -6.68 18.94 3.59
CA ALA A 429 -6.08 18.57 4.88
C ALA A 429 -4.80 19.35 5.17
N PHE A 430 -3.84 19.40 4.24
CA PHE A 430 -2.57 20.11 4.46
C PHE A 430 -2.76 21.62 4.65
N ILE A 431 -3.58 22.25 3.81
CA ILE A 431 -3.88 23.69 3.92
C ILE A 431 -4.59 23.98 5.24
N GLY A 432 -5.48 23.09 5.70
CA GLY A 432 -6.16 23.22 6.98
C GLY A 432 -5.25 23.04 8.20
N ALA A 433 -4.35 22.06 8.14
CA ALA A 433 -3.45 21.74 9.25
C ALA A 433 -2.26 22.72 9.36
N ALA A 434 -1.81 23.30 8.26
CA ALA A 434 -0.62 24.17 8.26
C ALA A 434 -0.72 25.36 9.24
N PRO A 435 -1.82 26.12 9.31
CA PRO A 435 -1.98 27.18 10.31
C PRO A 435 -1.95 26.66 11.75
N LEU A 436 -2.47 25.45 12.01
CA LEU A 436 -2.48 24.86 13.34
C LEU A 436 -1.08 24.43 13.77
N ALA A 437 -0.32 23.82 12.86
CA ALA A 437 1.07 23.47 13.09
C ALA A 437 1.93 24.73 13.31
N MET A 438 1.69 25.81 12.55
CA MET A 438 2.39 27.09 12.72
C MET A 438 2.03 27.82 14.02
N ALA A 439 0.82 27.61 14.52
CA ALA A 439 0.34 28.19 15.76
C ALA A 439 0.62 27.29 16.98
N GLU A 440 1.33 26.18 16.80
CA GLU A 440 1.67 25.22 17.87
C GLU A 440 0.42 24.81 18.67
N VAL A 441 -0.68 24.51 17.96
CA VAL A 441 -1.92 24.09 18.63
C VAL A 441 -1.77 22.64 19.10
N ASP A 442 -1.52 22.49 20.40
CA ASP A 442 -1.31 21.18 21.03
C ASP A 442 -2.60 20.37 21.27
N ASN A 443 -3.78 20.88 20.87
CA ASN A 443 -5.04 20.17 21.08
C ASN A 443 -5.32 19.16 19.93
N PRO A 444 -5.21 17.84 20.16
CA PRO A 444 -5.37 16.83 19.12
C PRO A 444 -6.80 16.74 18.59
N ARG A 445 -7.81 17.09 19.40
CA ARG A 445 -9.22 17.16 18.96
C ARG A 445 -9.37 18.24 17.89
N PHE A 446 -8.82 19.42 18.15
CA PHE A 446 -8.92 20.55 17.23
C PHE A 446 -8.15 20.29 15.93
N PHE A 447 -6.96 19.69 16.03
CA PHE A 447 -6.15 19.29 14.89
C PHE A 447 -6.89 18.28 14.00
N SER A 448 -7.44 17.22 14.60
CA SER A 448 -8.19 16.17 13.90
C SER A 448 -9.49 16.69 13.27
N ALA A 449 -10.26 17.53 13.98
CA ALA A 449 -11.48 18.15 13.46
C ALA A 449 -11.21 19.03 12.24
N THR A 450 -10.13 19.81 12.30
CA THR A 450 -9.70 20.68 11.21
C THR A 450 -9.24 19.86 10.01
N LEU A 451 -8.43 18.83 10.23
CA LEU A 451 -8.01 17.91 9.17
C LEU A 451 -9.20 17.29 8.44
N ILE A 452 -10.15 16.69 9.16
CA ILE A 452 -11.35 16.05 8.58
C ILE A 452 -12.19 17.06 7.80
N THR A 453 -12.43 18.23 8.38
CA THR A 453 -13.32 19.23 7.78
C THR A 453 -12.70 19.81 6.52
N THR A 454 -11.41 20.17 6.58
CA THR A 454 -10.71 20.76 5.44
C THR A 454 -10.43 19.74 4.33
N SER A 455 -10.19 18.46 4.65
CA SER A 455 -10.16 17.40 3.64
C SER A 455 -11.51 17.16 2.99
N ALA A 456 -12.60 17.21 3.75
CA ALA A 456 -13.96 17.06 3.20
C ALA A 456 -14.28 18.20 2.23
N ILE A 457 -13.94 19.44 2.60
CA ILE A 457 -14.07 20.62 1.72
C ILE A 457 -13.21 20.44 0.47
N GLY A 458 -11.97 19.97 0.62
CA GLY A 458 -11.06 19.70 -0.49
C GLY A 458 -11.59 18.64 -1.48
N LEU A 459 -12.13 17.54 -0.97
CA LEU A 459 -12.80 16.50 -1.77
C LEU A 459 -14.01 17.08 -2.53
N TRP A 460 -14.83 17.87 -1.84
CA TRP A 460 -16.01 18.51 -2.43
C TRP A 460 -15.63 19.52 -3.53
N LEU A 461 -14.64 20.37 -3.28
CA LEU A 461 -14.11 21.32 -4.27
C LEU A 461 -13.53 20.57 -5.47
N GLY A 462 -12.73 19.53 -5.24
CA GLY A 462 -12.22 18.67 -6.30
C GLY A 462 -13.34 18.05 -7.13
N HIS A 463 -14.40 17.57 -6.50
CA HIS A 463 -15.56 16.99 -7.19
C HIS A 463 -16.34 18.02 -8.02
N LYS A 464 -16.60 19.20 -7.45
CA LYS A 464 -17.36 20.28 -8.10
C LYS A 464 -16.61 20.89 -9.28
N THR A 465 -15.32 21.19 -9.10
CA THR A 465 -14.48 21.81 -10.15
C THR A 465 -14.25 20.87 -11.32
N THR A 466 -14.19 19.57 -11.09
CA THR A 466 -14.02 18.55 -12.13
C THR A 466 -15.34 18.05 -12.74
N GLY A 467 -16.48 18.36 -12.12
CA GLY A 467 -17.81 17.96 -12.58
C GLY A 467 -18.36 18.82 -13.71
N GLN A 468 -17.90 20.06 -13.84
CA GLN A 468 -18.17 20.85 -15.04
C GLN A 468 -17.49 20.18 -16.22
N SER A 469 -18.27 19.87 -17.27
CA SER A 469 -17.84 19.06 -18.42
C SER A 469 -16.53 19.59 -19.00
N ILE A 470 -15.42 18.98 -18.58
CA ILE A 470 -14.14 19.08 -19.29
C ILE A 470 -14.29 18.18 -20.52
N SER A 471 -15.19 18.56 -21.44
CA SER A 471 -15.47 17.84 -22.68
C SER A 471 -14.23 17.72 -23.57
N ASP A 472 -13.19 18.52 -23.28
CA ASP A 472 -11.92 18.58 -24.01
C ASP A 472 -10.72 17.98 -23.24
N SER A 473 -10.97 17.15 -22.21
CA SER A 473 -9.91 16.59 -21.34
C SER A 473 -8.92 15.65 -22.04
N SER A 474 -9.24 15.13 -23.23
CA SER A 474 -8.27 14.40 -24.07
C SER A 474 -7.11 15.30 -24.50
N ARG A 475 -7.35 16.61 -24.71
CA ARG A 475 -6.32 17.57 -25.12
C ARG A 475 -5.36 17.96 -24.00
N LEU A 476 -5.80 17.88 -22.74
CA LEU A 476 -4.98 18.24 -21.58
C LEU A 476 -3.78 17.29 -21.39
N PHE A 477 -3.90 16.03 -21.81
CA PHE A 477 -2.80 15.05 -21.79
C PHE A 477 -2.21 14.74 -23.18
N GLN A 478 -2.90 15.06 -24.29
CA GLN A 478 -2.32 15.02 -25.64
C GLN A 478 -1.50 16.27 -25.98
N SER A 479 -1.71 17.38 -25.26
CA SER A 479 -0.88 18.57 -25.39
C SER A 479 0.53 18.26 -24.89
N ASP A 480 1.52 18.27 -25.80
CA ASP A 480 2.94 18.30 -25.47
C ASP A 480 3.33 19.45 -24.50
N ARG A 481 2.41 20.41 -24.29
CA ARG A 481 2.59 21.57 -23.42
C ARG A 481 2.13 21.37 -21.98
N PHE A 482 1.47 20.26 -21.63
CA PHE A 482 1.34 19.86 -20.22
C PHE A 482 2.63 19.17 -19.75
N SER A 483 3.76 19.85 -19.95
CA SER A 483 4.83 19.77 -18.98
C SER A 483 4.30 20.50 -17.76
N ILE A 484 4.01 19.78 -16.67
CA ILE A 484 4.22 20.40 -15.37
C ILE A 484 5.69 20.82 -15.44
N GLN A 485 5.96 22.11 -15.64
CA GLN A 485 7.28 22.67 -15.44
C GLN A 485 7.52 22.54 -13.94
N LEU A 486 7.90 21.32 -13.56
CA LEU A 486 8.67 21.10 -12.35
C LEU A 486 9.81 22.09 -12.44
N ALA A 487 10.05 22.79 -11.32
CA ALA A 487 11.15 23.71 -11.18
C ALA A 487 12.38 23.12 -11.89
N SER A 488 13.04 23.93 -12.75
CA SER A 488 14.20 23.43 -13.50
C SER A 488 15.22 22.81 -12.53
N MET A 489 16.07 21.92 -13.01
CA MET A 489 17.06 21.25 -12.14
C MET A 489 17.88 22.29 -11.35
N ASP A 490 18.18 23.44 -11.96
CA ASP A 490 18.78 24.60 -11.31
C ASP A 490 17.90 25.19 -10.20
N GLN A 491 16.59 25.33 -10.39
CA GLN A 491 15.66 25.86 -9.37
C GLN A 491 15.48 24.89 -8.19
N ILE A 492 15.45 23.58 -8.42
CA ILE A 492 15.37 22.57 -7.35
C ILE A 492 16.68 22.55 -6.56
N VAL A 493 17.82 22.57 -7.24
CA VAL A 493 19.14 22.64 -6.61
C VAL A 493 19.32 23.97 -5.87
N THR A 494 18.87 25.09 -6.42
CA THR A 494 18.92 26.40 -5.76
C THR A 494 18.01 26.45 -4.54
N PHE A 495 16.81 25.86 -4.60
CA PHE A 495 15.92 25.75 -3.45
C PHE A 495 16.52 24.85 -2.35
N GLY A 496 17.10 23.71 -2.73
CA GLY A 496 17.82 22.82 -1.82
C GLY A 496 19.03 23.48 -1.16
N LEU A 497 19.85 24.20 -1.94
CA LEU A 497 21.01 24.96 -1.45
C LEU A 497 20.59 26.14 -0.57
N ALA A 498 19.50 26.84 -0.90
CA ALA A 498 18.98 27.95 -0.09
C ALA A 498 18.38 27.45 1.24
N ALA A 499 17.68 26.32 1.22
CA ALA A 499 17.19 25.65 2.42
C ALA A 499 18.36 25.16 3.30
N TRP A 500 19.39 24.56 2.70
CA TRP A 500 20.61 24.12 3.36
C TRP A 500 21.40 25.28 3.99
N GLN A 501 21.60 26.38 3.26
CA GLN A 501 22.24 27.60 3.81
C GLN A 501 21.43 28.22 4.95
N LYS A 502 20.10 28.12 4.92
CA LYS A 502 19.23 28.63 5.98
C LYS A 502 19.30 27.73 7.22
N ALA A 503 19.36 26.41 7.06
CA ALA A 503 19.57 25.45 8.14
C ALA A 503 20.93 25.66 8.83
N ILE A 504 22.02 25.84 8.07
CA ILE A 504 23.35 26.17 8.59
C ILE A 504 23.34 27.49 9.36
N LYS A 505 22.61 28.51 8.87
CA LYS A 505 22.49 29.79 9.57
C LYS A 505 21.68 29.70 10.87
N LEU A 506 20.66 28.85 10.93
CA LEU A 506 19.85 28.61 12.14
C LEU A 506 20.66 27.90 13.22
N ASP A 507 21.46 26.90 12.84
CA ASP A 507 22.35 26.20 13.77
C ASP A 507 23.48 27.11 14.29
N SER A 508 24.07 27.95 13.43
CA SER A 508 25.11 28.91 13.84
C SER A 508 24.65 29.99 14.84
N ARG A 509 23.34 30.26 14.95
CA ARG A 509 22.79 31.20 15.93
C ARG A 509 22.57 30.58 17.30
N ASN A 510 22.39 29.27 17.39
CA ASN A 510 22.23 28.57 18.66
C ASN A 510 23.57 28.14 19.30
N GLN A 511 24.67 28.15 18.55
CA GLN A 511 26.01 27.80 19.05
C GLN A 511 26.86 28.96 19.59
N GLN A 512 26.30 30.14 19.91
CA GLN A 512 27.09 31.26 20.45
C GLN A 512 27.55 31.12 21.93
N LEU A 513 27.43 29.95 22.56
CA LEU A 513 28.02 29.68 23.87
C LEU A 513 28.84 28.38 23.87
N ASN A 514 29.97 28.38 23.15
CA ASN A 514 31.26 27.77 23.53
C ASN A 514 32.17 27.65 22.30
N LEU A 515 32.78 28.77 21.90
CA LEU A 515 33.89 28.74 20.93
C LEU A 515 35.18 28.34 21.65
N VAL A 516 35.46 27.04 21.69
CA VAL A 516 36.84 26.56 21.76
C VAL A 516 37.51 26.96 20.44
N LYS A 517 38.50 27.85 20.53
CA LYS A 517 39.36 28.24 19.40
C LYS A 517 40.04 27.00 18.81
N ILE A 518 39.57 26.54 17.66
CA ILE A 518 40.35 25.69 16.77
C ILE A 518 40.97 26.60 15.71
N ASN A 519 42.26 26.87 15.85
CA ASN A 519 43.08 27.46 14.79
C ASN A 519 43.23 26.42 13.68
N LEU A 520 42.57 26.64 12.55
CA LEU A 520 42.83 25.88 11.33
C LEU A 520 43.51 26.79 10.30
N VAL A 521 44.75 26.40 10.02
CA VAL A 521 45.67 27.00 9.05
C VAL A 521 45.05 26.93 7.66
N ARG A 522 45.03 28.08 7.00
CA ARG A 522 44.54 28.30 5.64
C ARG A 522 45.53 27.69 4.64
N GLY A 523 45.22 26.50 4.12
CA GLY A 523 45.86 25.91 2.95
C GLY A 523 44.90 25.98 1.75
N GLN A 524 45.38 26.56 0.66
CA GLN A 524 44.66 26.79 -0.60
C GLN A 524 44.05 25.51 -1.19
N PHE A 525 42.79 25.56 -1.63
CA PHE A 525 42.31 25.16 -2.96
C PHE A 525 40.94 25.80 -3.22
#